data_AF-H5V1G6-F1
#
_entry.id   AF-H5V1G6-F1
#
_cell.length_a   1.000
_cell.length_b   1.000
_cell.length_c   1.000
_cell.angle_alpha   90.00
_cell.angle_beta   90.00
_cell.angle_gamma   90.00
#
_symmetry.space_group_name_H-M   'P 1'
#
loop_
_entity.id
_entity.type
_entity.pdbx_description
1 polymer ?
#
loop_
_entity_poly.entity_id
_entity_poly.type
_entity_poly.pdbx_seq_one_letter_code
_entity_poly.pdbx_strand_id
1 'polypeptide(L)' 'MRGEWIAQAGFIGGMPIKIRVMPDCIVITAQNTRKLWGCAEGLKRRSRQQAEDEPVA' A
#
# COMPACT_ATOMS: atom_id res chain seq x y z
N MET A 1 -1.95 4.76 -19.30
CA MET A 1 -2.14 4.43 -17.88
C MET A 1 -1.21 3.26 -17.55
N ARG A 2 0.00 3.54 -17.06
CA ARG A 2 0.96 2.47 -16.72
C ARG A 2 0.68 1.98 -15.30
N GLY A 3 0.86 0.68 -15.09
CA GLY A 3 0.41 -0.13 -13.95
C GLY A 3 1.01 0.19 -12.58
N GLU A 4 1.23 1.45 -12.25
CA GLU A 4 1.70 1.89 -10.92
C GLU A 4 0.62 1.79 -9.85
N TRP A 5 -0.66 1.68 -10.24
CA TRP A 5 -1.78 1.62 -9.30
C TRP A 5 -1.69 0.46 -8.30
N ILE A 6 -1.07 -0.66 -8.70
CA ILE A 6 -0.86 -1.83 -7.82
C ILE A 6 0.15 -1.48 -6.71
N ALA A 7 1.26 -0.84 -7.07
CA ALA A 7 2.27 -0.38 -6.13
C ALA A 7 1.74 0.76 -5.24
N GLN A 8 0.97 1.70 -5.80
CA GLN A 8 0.33 2.79 -5.07
C GLN A 8 -0.72 2.29 -4.08
N ALA A 9 -1.42 1.19 -4.39
CA ALA A 9 -2.32 0.50 -3.47
C ALA A 9 -1.58 -0.32 -2.39
N GLY A 10 -0.24 -0.31 -2.39
CA GLY A 10 0.60 -0.96 -1.37
C GLY A 10 0.91 -2.43 -1.65
N PHE A 11 0.59 -2.94 -2.84
CA PHE A 11 0.98 -4.29 -3.25
C PHE A 11 2.37 -4.27 -3.87
N ILE A 12 3.25 -5.13 -3.37
CA ILE A 12 4.62 -5.29 -3.88
C ILE A 12 4.78 -6.64 -4.58
N GLY A 13 5.73 -6.72 -5.51
CA GLY A 13 6.07 -7.98 -6.19
C GLY A 13 6.38 -9.10 -5.21
N GLY A 14 5.87 -10.30 -5.47
CA GLY A 14 6.04 -11.47 -4.59
C GLY A 14 5.10 -11.51 -3.37
N MET A 15 4.22 -10.51 -3.19
CA MET A 15 3.16 -10.57 -2.17
C MET A 15 2.05 -11.54 -2.60
N PRO A 16 1.68 -12.53 -1.77
CA PRO A 16 0.56 -13.41 -2.08
C PRO A 16 -0.77 -12.65 -1.97
N ILE A 17 -1.59 -12.69 -3.02
CA ILE A 17 -2.87 -11.98 -3.13
C ILE A 17 -4.02 -12.92 -3.49
N LYS A 18 -5.22 -12.58 -3.03
CA LYS A 18 -6.47 -13.22 -3.41
C LYS A 18 -7.23 -12.24 -4.30
N ILE A 19 -7.59 -12.71 -5.49
CA ILE A 19 -8.36 -11.93 -6.45
C ILE A 19 -9.77 -12.49 -6.46
N ARG A 20 -10.77 -11.61 -6.37
CA ARG A 20 -12.18 -11.94 -6.60
C ARG A 20 -12.69 -11.04 -7.72
N VAL A 21 -13.31 -11.66 -8.72
CA VAL A 21 -13.97 -10.94 -9.80
C VAL A 21 -15.43 -10.72 -9.41
N MET A 22 -15.91 -9.49 -9.53
CA MET A 22 -17.28 -9.09 -9.34
C MET A 22 -17.75 -8.36 -10.61
N PRO A 23 -19.07 -8.20 -10.84
CA PRO A 23 -19.54 -7.30 -11.89
C PRO A 23 -18.92 -5.91 -11.71
N ASP A 24 -18.39 -5.35 -12.79
CA ASP A 24 -17.76 -4.01 -12.89
C ASP A 24 -16.50 -3.77 -12.05
N CYS A 25 -16.06 -4.71 -11.20
CA CYS A 25 -14.85 -4.52 -10.40
C CYS A 25 -14.09 -5.81 -10.06
N ILE A 26 -12.79 -5.63 -9.78
CA ILE A 26 -11.94 -6.66 -9.20
C ILE A 26 -11.59 -6.27 -7.77
N VAL A 27 -11.69 -7.23 -6.86
CA VAL A 27 -11.28 -7.07 -5.46
C VAL A 27 -9.97 -7.82 -5.27
N ILE A 28 -8.91 -7.08 -4.93
CA ILE A 28 -7.60 -7.64 -4.60
C ILE A 28 -7.38 -7.49 -3.10
N THR A 29 -7.18 -8.62 -2.42
CA THR A 29 -6.83 -8.64 -1.00
C THR A 29 -5.52 -9.37 -0.80
N ALA A 30 -4.70 -8.97 0.18
CA ALA A 30 -3.52 -9.77 0.52
C ALA A 30 -3.95 -11.07 1.20
N GLN A 31 -3.32 -12.19 0.85
CA GLN A 31 -3.63 -13.50 1.44
C GLN A 31 -3.15 -13.64 2.89
N ASN A 32 -2.24 -12.76 3.36
CA ASN A 32 -1.57 -12.95 4.64
C ASN A 32 -1.68 -11.69 5.53
N THR A 33 -2.76 -11.62 6.31
CA THR A 33 -3.12 -10.53 7.23
C THR A 33 -2.03 -10.19 8.25
N ARG A 34 -1.14 -11.14 8.59
CA ARG A 34 -0.11 -10.96 9.63
C ARG A 34 1.08 -10.10 9.18
N LYS A 35 1.43 -10.07 7.89
CA LYS A 35 2.50 -9.21 7.35
C LYS A 35 2.02 -7.80 7.02
N LEU A 36 0.73 -7.63 6.74
CA LEU A 36 0.15 -6.34 6.34
C LEU A 36 0.07 -5.34 7.52
N TRP A 37 -0.08 -5.85 8.75
CA TRP A 37 0.01 -5.03 9.96
C TRP A 37 1.38 -4.35 10.11
N GLY A 38 2.46 -5.05 9.74
CA GLY A 38 3.80 -4.47 9.70
C GLY A 38 3.96 -3.35 8.65
N CYS A 39 3.25 -3.45 7.51
CA CYS A 39 3.22 -2.39 6.50
C CYS A 39 2.37 -1.18 6.97
N ALA A 40 1.27 -1.40 7.70
CA ALA A 40 0.46 -0.35 8.29
C ALA A 40 1.20 0.42 9.41
N GLU A 41 1.99 -0.27 10.23
CA GLU A 41 2.92 0.33 11.20
C GLU A 41 3.94 1.26 10.50
N GLY A 42 4.47 0.86 9.33
CA GLY A 42 5.37 1.69 8.52
C GLY A 42 4.70 2.94 7.93
N LEU A 43 3.40 2.86 7.60
CA LEU A 43 2.60 4.02 7.16
C LEU A 43 2.39 5.04 8.29
N LYS A 44 2.37 4.61 9.55
CA LYS A 44 2.24 5.48 10.74
C LYS A 44 3.52 6.27 11.06
N ARG A 45 4.67 5.87 10.51
CA ARG A 45 5.97 6.55 10.70
C ARG A 45 6.20 7.69 9.72
N ARG A 46 5.58 7.67 8.53
CA ARG A 46 5.77 8.70 7.49
C ARG A 46 5.00 10.01 7.73
N SER A 47 3.96 9.99 8.55
CA SER A 47 3.23 11.22 8.92
C SER A 47 3.99 12.11 9.92
N ARG A 48 5.13 11.66 10.46
CA ARG A 48 5.99 12.49 11.33
C ARG A 48 7.18 13.14 10.64
N GLN A 49 7.56 12.71 9.43
CA GLN A 49 8.75 13.24 8.76
C GLN A 49 8.43 14.27 7.66
N GLN A 50 7.15 14.46 7.29
CA GLN A 50 6.76 15.52 6.34
C GLN A 50 6.54 16.89 7.02
N ALA A 51 6.64 16.99 8.35
CA ALA A 51 6.53 18.26 9.07
C ALA A 51 7.90 18.94 9.32
N GLU A 52 9.02 18.29 8.96
CA GLU A 52 10.38 18.73 9.30
C GLU A 52 11.23 19.01 8.04
N ASP A 53 10.59 19.30 6.91
CA ASP A 53 11.26 19.68 5.64
C ASP A 53 10.76 21.06 5.14
N GLU A 54 10.44 21.98 6.06
CA GLU A 54 10.37 23.40 5.72
C GLU A 54 11.80 23.97 5.71
N PRO A 55 12.33 24.45 4.58
CA PRO A 55 13.67 25.01 4.54
C PRO A 55 13.65 26.37 5.24
N VAL A 56 14.38 26.49 6.35
CA VAL A 56 14.66 27.80 6.96
C VAL A 56 15.48 28.63 5.98
N ALA A 57 14.96 29.79 5.60
CA ALA A 57 15.70 30.87 4.98
C ALA A 57 16.10 31.89 6.04
#